data_AF-A0A3M1PVN6-F1
#
_entry.id   AF-A0A3M1PVN6-F1
#
_cell.length_a   1.000
_cell.length_b   1.000
_cell.length_c   1.000
_cell.angle_alpha   90.00
_cell.angle_beta   90.00
_cell.angle_gamma   90.00
#
_symmetry.space_group_name_H-M   'P 1'
#
loop_
_entity.id
_entity.type
_entity.pdbx_description
1 polymer ?
#
loop_
_entity_poly.entity_id
_entity_poly.type
_entity_poly.pdbx_seq_one_letter_code
_entity_poly.pdbx_strand_id
1 'polypeptide(L)'
;RDERGQLAELRARVVGAGRQETLRRMIEASLEGGLLRHSRRCEILRAGRALGFSDFHTHLLIAQVQAGDAELLPTLRRFRPPSNDSLRRTTARFAAAGILGLALFLALVRWLGA
;
A
#
# COMPACT_ATOMS: atom_id res chain seq x y z
N ARG A 1 -29.58 20.23 26.87
CA ARG A 1 -28.77 19.42 25.93
C ARG A 1 -29.42 19.62 24.56
N ASP A 2 -28.82 20.43 23.68
CA ASP A 2 -29.47 20.88 22.44
C ASP A 2 -29.48 19.80 21.36
N GLU A 3 -30.66 19.23 21.10
CA GLU A 3 -30.88 18.21 20.06
C GLU A 3 -30.57 18.74 18.64
N ARG A 4 -30.79 20.04 18.42
CA ARG A 4 -30.50 20.70 17.13
C ARG A 4 -28.99 20.75 16.82
N GLY A 5 -28.15 20.92 17.84
CA GLY A 5 -26.70 20.89 17.68
C GLY A 5 -26.19 19.49 17.33
N GLN A 6 -26.75 18.45 17.97
CA GLN A 6 -26.36 17.06 17.74
C GLN A 6 -26.71 16.59 16.32
N LEU A 7 -27.88 16.96 15.79
CA LEU A 7 -28.26 16.61 14.42
C LEU A 7 -27.37 17.27 13.36
N ALA A 8 -26.97 18.52 13.57
CA ALA A 8 -26.05 19.23 12.68
C ALA A 8 -24.66 18.56 12.66
N GLU A 9 -24.15 18.16 13.83
CA GLU A 9 -22.87 17.47 13.94
C GLU A 9 -22.91 16.08 13.29
N LEU A 10 -23.98 15.31 13.50
CA LEU A 10 -24.16 14.01 12.87
C LEU A 10 -24.20 14.13 11.34
N ARG A 11 -24.93 15.11 10.80
CA ARG A 11 -24.98 15.34 9.35
C ARG A 11 -23.61 15.72 8.79
N ALA A 12 -22.85 16.58 9.49
CA ALA A 12 -21.50 16.95 9.08
C ALA A 12 -20.55 15.74 9.04
N ARG A 13 -20.63 14.85 10.04
CA ARG A 13 -19.84 13.61 10.09
C ARG A 13 -20.18 12.64 8.94
N VAL A 14 -21.46 12.44 8.66
CA VAL A 14 -21.89 11.55 7.56
C VAL A 14 -21.41 12.06 6.20
N VAL A 15 -21.52 13.36 5.95
CA VAL A 15 -21.02 13.98 4.71
C VAL A 15 -19.49 13.90 4.61
N GLY A 16 -18.78 14.07 5.73
CA GLY A 16 -17.33 13.87 5.81
C GLY A 16 -16.92 12.44 5.46
N ALA A 17 -17.60 11.44 6.05
CA ALA A 17 -17.34 10.03 5.82
C ALA A 17 -17.55 9.64 4.35
N GLY A 18 -18.60 10.13 3.70
CA GLY A 18 -18.86 9.85 2.28
C GLY A 18 -17.76 10.39 1.35
N ARG A 19 -17.25 11.59 1.61
CA ARG A 19 -16.15 12.17 0.82
C ARG A 19 -14.84 11.40 1.02
N GLN A 20 -14.56 10.99 2.25
CA GLN A 20 -13.38 10.21 2.58
C GLN A 20 -13.41 8.83 1.90
N GLU A 21 -14.55 8.16 1.95
CA GLU A 21 -14.78 6.86 1.28
C GLU A 21 -14.62 6.97 -0.23
N THR A 22 -15.11 8.07 -0.83
CA THR A 22 -14.92 8.34 -2.26
C THR A 22 -13.44 8.44 -2.61
N LEU A 23 -12.67 9.23 -1.85
CA LEU A 23 -11.24 9.41 -2.09
C LEU A 23 -10.46 8.10 -1.85
N ARG A 24 -10.85 7.32 -0.85
CA ARG A 24 -10.28 6.01 -0.55
C ARG A 24 -10.43 5.04 -1.73
N ARG A 25 -11.63 4.91 -2.30
CA ARG A 25 -11.87 4.05 -3.49
C ARG A 25 -11.05 4.49 -4.69
N MET A 26 -10.89 5.80 -4.90
CA MET A 26 -10.03 6.33 -5.97
C MET A 26 -8.57 5.91 -5.77
N ILE A 27 -8.07 5.93 -4.53
CA ILE A 27 -6.72 5.49 -4.19
C ILE A 27 -6.59 3.99 -4.45
N GLU A 28 -7.51 3.16 -3.95
CA GLU A 28 -7.52 1.71 -4.16
C GLU A 28 -7.50 1.35 -5.65
N ALA A 29 -8.36 1.98 -6.46
CA ALA A 29 -8.43 1.74 -7.90
C ALA A 29 -7.16 2.20 -8.66
N SER A 30 -6.40 3.14 -8.09
CA SER A 30 -5.18 3.68 -8.68
C SER A 30 -3.91 2.94 -8.26
N LEU A 31 -4.01 1.97 -7.34
CA LEU A 31 -2.88 1.15 -6.92
C LEU A 31 -2.58 0.07 -7.96
N GLU A 32 -1.38 0.12 -8.54
CA GLU A 32 -0.86 -0.92 -9.41
C GLU A 32 0.17 -1.75 -8.62
N GLY A 33 -0.19 -2.98 -8.25
CA GLY A 33 0.70 -3.85 -7.46
C GLY A 33 1.00 -3.32 -6.05
N GLY A 34 0.07 -2.58 -5.44
CA GLY A 34 0.23 -2.00 -4.10
C GLY A 34 1.05 -0.71 -4.05
N LEU A 35 1.50 -0.22 -5.20
CA LEU A 35 2.26 1.02 -5.33
C LEU A 35 1.49 2.03 -6.16
N LEU A 36 1.69 3.30 -5.80
CA LEU A 36 1.02 4.42 -6.46
C LEU A 36 2.06 5.20 -7.27
N ARG A 37 1.90 5.23 -8.60
CA ARG A 37 2.78 5.97 -9.49
C ARG A 37 2.71 7.48 -9.19
N HIS A 38 3.78 8.20 -9.50
CA HIS A 38 3.86 9.64 -9.25
C HIS A 38 2.73 10.42 -9.95
N SER A 39 2.40 10.08 -11.21
CA SER A 39 1.29 10.70 -11.95
C SER A 39 -0.05 10.52 -11.23
N ARG A 40 -0.36 9.29 -10.81
CA ARG A 40 -1.58 8.96 -10.04
C ARG A 40 -1.62 9.66 -8.70
N ARG A 41 -0.47 9.82 -8.03
CA ARG A 41 -0.37 10.57 -6.76
C ARG A 41 -0.81 12.02 -6.94
N CYS A 42 -0.34 12.67 -8.00
CA CYS A 42 -0.71 14.05 -8.33
C CYS A 42 -2.21 14.18 -8.64
N GLU A 43 -2.80 13.22 -9.35
CA GLU A 43 -4.24 13.18 -9.63
C GLU A 43 -5.07 13.05 -8.34
N ILE A 44 -4.66 12.15 -7.44
CA ILE A 44 -5.33 11.95 -6.15
C ILE A 44 -5.24 13.18 -5.26
N LEU A 45 -4.09 13.87 -5.23
CA LEU A 45 -3.97 15.13 -4.48
C LEU A 45 -4.88 16.22 -5.04
N ARG A 46 -5.00 16.33 -6.37
CA ARG A 46 -5.97 17.25 -7.00
C ARG A 46 -7.41 16.89 -6.64
N ALA A 47 -7.76 15.61 -6.67
CA ALA A 47 -9.08 15.13 -6.28
C ALA A 47 -9.38 15.38 -4.79
N GLY A 48 -8.40 15.15 -3.91
CA GLY A 48 -8.50 15.43 -2.49
C GLY A 48 -8.79 16.91 -2.20
N ARG A 49 -8.08 17.82 -2.89
CA ARG A 49 -8.36 19.26 -2.81
C ARG A 49 -9.75 19.62 -3.31
N ALA A 50 -10.20 19.02 -4.42
CA ALA A 50 -11.56 19.24 -4.94
C ALA A 50 -12.65 18.78 -3.98
N LEU A 51 -12.38 17.75 -3.16
CA LEU A 51 -13.28 17.26 -2.13
C LEU A 51 -13.19 18.06 -0.81
N GLY A 52 -12.28 19.02 -0.73
CA GLY A 52 -12.06 19.88 0.44
C GLY A 52 -11.11 19.30 1.49
N PHE A 53 -10.29 18.31 1.13
CA PHE A 53 -9.24 17.78 2.00
C PHE A 53 -7.92 18.53 1.81
N SER A 54 -7.13 18.59 2.88
CA SER A 54 -5.75 19.06 2.80
C SER A 54 -4.85 18.01 2.15
N ASP A 55 -3.73 18.46 1.60
CA ASP A 55 -2.73 17.56 1.01
C ASP A 55 -2.20 16.57 2.06
N PHE A 56 -1.96 17.03 3.30
CA PHE A 56 -1.55 16.17 4.41
C PHE A 56 -2.56 15.06 4.71
N HIS A 57 -3.86 15.40 4.82
CA HIS A 57 -4.90 14.41 5.04
C HIS A 57 -4.99 13.40 3.91
N THR A 58 -4.86 13.87 2.67
CA THR A 58 -4.83 13.01 1.48
C THR A 58 -3.63 12.06 1.50
N HIS A 59 -2.46 12.53 1.92
CA HIS A 59 -1.28 11.67 2.12
C HIS A 59 -1.49 10.60 3.19
N LEU A 60 -2.16 10.93 4.29
CA LEU A 60 -2.50 9.94 5.32
C LEU A 60 -3.45 8.87 4.78
N LEU A 61 -4.46 9.24 3.99
CA LEU A 61 -5.36 8.29 3.35
C LEU A 61 -4.62 7.38 2.36
N ILE A 62 -3.70 7.93 1.56
CA ILE A 62 -2.86 7.12 0.66
C ILE A 62 -2.06 6.09 1.47
N ALA A 63 -1.43 6.52 2.57
CA ALA A 63 -0.67 5.62 3.44
C ALA A 63 -1.56 4.55 4.08
N GLN A 64 -2.77 4.91 4.53
CA GLN A 64 -3.73 3.98 5.12
C GLN A 64 -4.17 2.91 4.12
N VAL A 65 -4.51 3.31 2.89
CA VAL A 65 -4.92 2.38 1.84
C VAL A 65 -3.76 1.49 1.42
N GLN A 66 -2.54 2.04 1.27
CA GLN A 66 -1.34 1.26 0.96
C GLN A 66 -0.96 0.28 2.07
N ALA A 67 -1.25 0.61 3.32
CA ALA A 67 -1.03 -0.28 4.46
C ALA A 67 -2.04 -1.46 4.50
N GLY A 68 -3.09 -1.42 3.67
CA GLY A 68 -4.13 -2.43 3.58
C GLY A 68 -4.97 -2.45 4.85
N ASP A 69 -5.99 -1.58 4.90
CA ASP A 69 -7.11 -1.52 5.84
C ASP A 69 -6.92 -2.29 7.17
N ALA A 70 -5.81 -1.99 7.85
CA ALA A 70 -5.56 -2.49 9.18
C ALA A 70 -6.40 -1.60 10.09
N GLU A 71 -7.63 -2.07 10.33
CA GLU A 71 -8.48 -1.61 11.41
C GLU A 71 -7.65 -1.09 12.59
N LEU A 72 -7.95 0.15 12.95
CA LEU A 72 -7.67 0.74 14.25
C LEU A 72 -6.19 1.12 14.50
N LEU A 73 -5.94 2.44 14.51
CA LEU A 73 -4.84 3.11 15.22
C LEU A 73 -4.65 2.53 16.65
N PRO A 74 -3.54 2.80 17.40
CA PRO A 74 -2.34 3.59 17.12
C PRO A 74 -1.05 2.80 17.56
N THR A 75 0.09 3.47 17.66
CA THR A 75 1.30 3.04 18.42
C THR A 75 2.42 2.25 17.72
N LEU A 76 2.22 1.14 16.99
CA LEU A 76 3.39 0.34 16.55
C LEU A 76 3.15 -0.44 15.25
N ARG A 77 3.46 0.14 14.09
CA ARG A 77 3.80 -0.68 12.91
C ARG A 77 5.09 -0.19 12.27
N ARG A 78 6.17 -0.57 12.95
CA ARG A 78 7.49 -0.90 12.41
C ARG A 78 7.38 -1.14 10.89
N PHE A 79 8.12 -0.35 10.10
CA PHE A 79 8.43 -0.58 8.69
C PHE A 79 8.05 -2.00 8.23
N ARG A 80 6.88 -2.16 7.60
CA ARG A 80 6.46 -3.44 7.05
C ARG A 80 7.14 -3.57 5.69
N PRO A 81 8.02 -4.57 5.47
CA PRO A 81 8.62 -4.79 4.17
C PRO A 81 7.52 -5.13 3.14
N PRO A 82 7.78 -4.90 1.84
CA PRO A 82 6.79 -5.04 0.78
C PRO A 82 6.11 -6.42 0.82
N SER A 83 4.80 -6.42 0.58
CA SER A 83 3.96 -7.62 0.58
C SER A 83 4.42 -8.63 -0.48
N ASN A 84 4.45 -9.89 -0.06
CA ASN A 84 5.03 -11.04 -0.76
C ASN A 84 4.26 -11.53 -2.00
N ASP A 85 3.28 -10.79 -2.53
CA ASP A 85 2.47 -11.28 -3.64
C ASP A 85 3.18 -11.19 -5.00
N SER A 86 4.17 -10.30 -5.14
CA SER A 86 5.08 -10.28 -6.30
C SER A 86 6.21 -11.31 -6.20
N LEU A 87 6.39 -11.96 -5.05
CA LEU A 87 7.50 -12.87 -4.80
C LEU A 87 7.31 -14.26 -5.43
N ARG A 88 6.08 -14.66 -5.79
CA ARG A 88 5.84 -16.00 -6.38
C ARG A 88 6.31 -16.13 -7.83
N ARG A 89 6.46 -15.04 -8.58
CA ARG A 89 7.03 -15.10 -9.95
C ARG A 89 8.54 -14.88 -10.01
N THR A 90 9.14 -14.33 -8.95
CA THR A 90 10.58 -14.01 -8.92
C THR A 90 11.41 -15.04 -8.15
N THR A 91 10.83 -15.75 -7.18
CA THR A 91 11.52 -16.82 -6.43
C THR A 91 11.89 -18.04 -7.28
N ALA A 92 11.18 -18.28 -8.39
CA ALA A 92 11.53 -19.38 -9.30
C ALA A 92 12.92 -19.22 -9.96
N ARG A 93 13.42 -17.98 -10.10
CA ARG A 93 14.72 -17.73 -10.75
C ARG A 93 15.93 -17.92 -9.82
N PHE A 94 15.75 -17.70 -8.52
CA PHE A 94 16.83 -17.89 -7.54
C PHE A 94 17.07 -19.36 -7.21
N ALA A 95 16.04 -20.20 -7.23
CA ALA A 95 16.21 -21.65 -7.07
C ALA A 95 17.01 -22.26 -8.23
N ALA A 96 16.73 -21.85 -9.47
CA ALA A 96 17.47 -22.33 -10.65
C ALA A 96 18.94 -21.90 -10.66
N ALA A 97 19.24 -20.65 -10.28
CA ALA A 97 20.61 -20.16 -10.22
C ALA A 97 21.44 -20.86 -9.12
N GLY A 98 20.84 -21.15 -7.96
CA GLY A 98 21.51 -21.86 -6.87
C GLY A 98 21.88 -23.30 -7.24
N ILE A 99 20.99 -24.03 -7.90
CA ILE A 99 21.24 -25.42 -8.35
C ILE A 99 22.37 -25.46 -9.38
N LEU A 100 22.39 -24.51 -10.32
CA LEU A 100 23.39 -24.46 -11.37
C LEU A 100 24.79 -24.12 -10.83
N GLY A 101 24.87 -23.21 -9.86
CA GLY A 101 26.12 -22.92 -9.14
C GLY A 101 26.65 -24.11 -8.33
N LEU A 102 25.77 -24.84 -7.63
CA LEU A 102 26.14 -26.01 -6.85
C LEU A 102 26.65 -27.16 -7.76
N ALA A 103 26.00 -27.38 -8.91
CA ALA A 103 26.41 -28.39 -9.86
C ALA A 103 27.81 -28.10 -10.45
N LEU A 104 28.07 -26.83 -10.79
CA LEU A 104 29.37 -26.38 -11.31
C LEU A 104 30.48 -26.53 -10.26
N PHE A 105 30.19 -26.20 -9.01
CA PHE A 105 31.13 -26.36 -7.89
C PHE A 105 31.50 -27.84 -7.67
N LEU A 106 30.52 -28.73 -7.65
CA LEU A 106 30.76 -30.17 -7.49
C LEU A 106 31.53 -30.77 -8.67
N ALA A 107 31.25 -30.32 -9.90
CA ALA A 107 32.00 -30.72 -11.07
C ALA A 107 33.48 -30.28 -10.96
N LEU A 108 33.74 -29.05 -10.50
CA LEU A 108 35.09 -28.53 -10.32
C LEU A 108 35.86 -29.29 -9.23
N VAL A 109 35.24 -29.52 -8.07
CA VAL A 109 35.83 -30.29 -6.96
C VAL A 109 36.18 -31.71 -7.42
N ARG A 110 35.30 -32.35 -8.21
CA ARG A 110 35.57 -33.70 -8.73
C ARG A 110 36.68 -33.71 -9.78
N TRP A 111 36.81 -32.67 -10.59
CA TRP A 111 37.89 -32.58 -11.56
C TRP A 111 39.25 -32.28 -10.91
N LEU A 112 39.27 -31.54 -9.80
CA LEU A 112 40.50 -31.22 -9.08
C LEU A 112 40.97 -32.35 -8.13
N GLY A 113 40.05 -33.21 -7.72
CA GLY A 113 40.32 -34.36 -6.85
C GLY A 113 40.53 -35.69 -7.58
N ALA A 114 40.46 -35.70 -8.91
CA ALA A 114 40.78 -36.82 -9.79
C ALA A 114 42.06 -36.52 -10.57
#